data_AF-A0A963GIQ5-F1
#
_entry.id   AF-A0A963GIQ5-F1
#
_cell.length_a   1.000
_cell.length_b   1.000
_cell.length_c   1.000
_cell.angle_alpha   90.00
_cell.angle_beta   90.00
_cell.angle_gamma   90.00
#
_symmetry.space_group_name_H-M   'P 1'
#
loop_
_entity.id
_entity.type
_entity.pdbx_description
1 polymer ?
#
loop_
_entity_poly.entity_id
_entity_poly.type
_entity_poly.pdbx_seq_one_letter_code
_entity_poly.pdbx_strand_id
1 'polypeptide(L)' 'MRVVGQLRPFDYTPEGTDVRVPAFHLLAEDISLTLARVDEVRFAAKREAEGAGA' A
#
# COMPACT_ATOMS: atom_id res chain seq x y z
N MET A 1 2.78 6.06 -2.06
CA MET A 1 2.80 4.59 -2.21
C MET A 1 3.93 4.22 -3.14
N ARG A 2 4.87 3.40 -2.67
CA ARG A 2 6.02 2.92 -3.44
C ARG A 2 6.00 1.40 -3.39
N VAL A 3 6.06 0.75 -4.55
CA VAL A 3 6.14 -0.70 -4.69
C VAL A 3 7.49 -1.04 -5.33
N VAL A 4 8.24 -1.95 -4.73
CA VAL A 4 9.52 -2.45 -5.24
C VAL A 4 9.41 -3.96 -5.44
N GLY A 5 9.96 -4.45 -6.55
CA GLY A 5 9.94 -5.87 -6.87
C GLY A 5 10.40 -6.16 -8.29
N GLN A 6 10.07 -7.35 -8.79
CA GLN A 6 10.51 -7.86 -10.08
C GLN A 6 9.39 -7.85 -11.11
N LEU A 7 9.73 -7.49 -12.36
CA LEU A 7 8.81 -7.56 -13.49
C LEU A 7 8.95 -8.89 -14.21
N ARG A 8 7.85 -9.62 -14.39
CA ARG A 8 7.79 -10.86 -15.15
C ARG A 8 6.86 -10.70 -16.37
N PRO A 9 7.34 -10.92 -17.60
CA PRO A 9 6.48 -10.87 -18.78
C PRO A 9 5.53 -12.07 -18.83
N PHE A 10 4.35 -11.85 -19.39
CA PHE A 10 3.38 -12.90 -19.74
C PHE A 10 2.47 -12.43 -20.87
N ASP A 11 1.80 -13.36 -21.53
CA ASP A 11 0.78 -13.04 -22.54
C ASP A 11 -0.61 -13.34 -21.97
N TYR A 12 -1.59 -12.50 -22.29
CA TYR A 12 -2.98 -12.76 -21.95
C TYR A 12 -3.93 -12.40 -23.08
N THR A 13 -5.13 -12.94 -23.01
CA THR A 13 -6.22 -12.63 -23.93
C THR A 13 -7.23 -11.77 -23.15
N PRO A 14 -7.40 -10.48 -23.48
CA PRO A 14 -8.42 -9.65 -22.85
C PRO A 14 -9.83 -10.18 -23.13
N GLU A 15 -10.75 -9.96 -22.20
CA GLU A 15 -12.14 -10.37 -22.38
C GLU A 15 -12.78 -9.63 -23.57
N GLY A 16 -13.49 -10.37 -24.43
CA GLY A 16 -14.16 -9.81 -25.61
C GLY A 16 -13.31 -9.78 -26.89
N THR A 17 -12.11 -10.35 -26.88
CA THR A 17 -11.28 -10.52 -28.09
C THR A 17 -10.48 -11.82 -28.04
N ASP A 18 -10.11 -12.36 -29.20
CA ASP A 18 -9.21 -13.52 -29.32
C ASP A 18 -7.73 -13.12 -29.46
N VAL A 19 -7.45 -11.81 -29.44
CA VAL A 19 -6.10 -11.29 -29.62
C VAL A 19 -5.29 -11.49 -28.33
N ARG A 20 -4.16 -12.19 -28.45
CA ARG A 20 -3.15 -12.29 -27.39
C ARG A 20 -2.29 -11.04 -27.37
N VAL A 21 -2.10 -10.47 -26.19
CA VAL A 21 -1.27 -9.27 -25.98
C VAL A 21 -0.24 -9.51 -24.86
N PRO A 22 0.99 -8.97 -25.00
CA PRO A 22 2.01 -9.07 -23.98
C PRO A 22 1.72 -8.11 -22.81
N ALA A 23 2.05 -8.53 -21.60
CA ALA A 23 1.88 -7.80 -20.36
C ALA A 23 2.99 -8.16 -19.34
N PHE A 24 2.97 -7.49 -18.19
CA PHE A 24 3.91 -7.73 -17.11
C PHE A 24 3.18 -7.89 -15.79
N HIS A 25 3.55 -8.92 -15.03
CA HIS A 25 3.25 -9.00 -13.61
C HIS A 25 4.35 -8.29 -12.81
N LEU A 26 3.95 -7.46 -11.84
CA LEU A 26 4.85 -6.98 -10.81
C LEU A 26 4.77 -7.92 -9.61
N LEU A 27 5.82 -8.69 -9.37
CA LEU A 27 5.99 -9.49 -8.16
C LEU A 27 6.55 -8.56 -7.09
N ALA A 28 5.66 -8.00 -6.26
CA ALA A 28 6.04 -7.06 -5.21
C ALA A 28 6.79 -7.78 -4.09
N GLU A 29 8.00 -7.31 -3.79
CA GLU A 29 8.81 -7.76 -2.65
C GLU A 29 8.61 -6.83 -1.44
N ASP A 30 8.41 -5.53 -1.70
CA ASP A 30 8.14 -4.52 -0.68
C ASP A 30 7.07 -3.52 -1.16
N ILE A 31 6.14 -3.20 -0.26
CA ILE A 31 5.06 -2.24 -0.48
C ILE A 31 5.08 -1.23 0.65
N SER A 32 5.58 -0.04 0.35
CA SER A 32 5.63 1.09 1.28
C SER A 32 4.44 2.04 1.05
N LEU A 33 3.57 2.13 2.05
CA LEU A 33 2.48 3.10 2.09
C LEU A 33 2.99 4.41 2.72
N THR A 34 3.15 5.42 1.88
CA THR A 34 3.44 6.79 2.33
C THR A 34 2.13 7.47 2.66
N LEU A 35 1.96 7.96 3.89
CA LEU A 35 0.90 8.92 4.21
C LEU A 35 1.16 10.15 3.34
N ALA A 36 0.28 10.41 2.38
CA ALA A 36 0.51 11.41 1.33
C ALA A 36 0.78 12.80 1.92
N ARG A 37 -0.11 13.27 2.79
CA ARG A 37 -0.01 14.53 3.53
C ARG A 37 -0.60 14.28 4.92
N VAL A 38 0.16 14.60 5.96
CA VAL A 38 -0.30 14.54 7.34
C VAL A 38 -0.69 15.96 7.72
N ASP A 39 -1.98 16.25 7.76
CA ASP A 39 -2.48 17.59 8.08
C ASP A 39 -2.42 17.89 9.59
N GLU A 40 -2.57 16.88 10.44
CA GLU A 40 -2.50 17.04 11.89
C GLU A 40 -2.02 15.75 12.57
N VAL A 41 -1.12 15.88 13.55
CA VAL A 41 -0.76 14.79 14.48
C VAL A 41 -1.12 15.24 15.89
N ARG A 42 -2.13 14.62 16.50
CA ARG A 42 -2.52 14.87 17.88
C ARG A 42 -1.82 13.91 18.82
N PHE A 43 -1.03 14.44 19.74
CA PHE A 43 -0.44 13.69 20.84
C PHE A 43 -1.29 13.92 22.09
N ALA A 44 -1.93 12.88 22.61
CA ALA A 44 -2.47 12.91 23.96
C ALA A 44 -1.30 12.73 24.94
N ALA A 45 -1.05 13.72 25.80
CA ALA A 45 -0.06 13.57 26.86
C ALA A 45 -0.47 12.39 27.76
N LYS A 46 0.46 11.47 28.02
CA LYS A 46 0.26 10.35 28.95
C LYS A 46 0.33 10.88 30.40
N ARG A 47 -0.65 11.68 30.81
CA ARG A 47 -0.96 12.01 32.20
C ARG A 47 -2.44 12.32 32.32
N GLU A 48 -3.25 11.30 32.59
CA GLU A 48 -4.50 11.38 33.36
C GLU A 48 -5.18 10.00 33.39
N ALA A 49 -4.49 9.00 33.94
CA ALA A 49 -5.12 7.75 34.38
C ALA A 49 -4.61 7.30 35.78
N GLU A 50 -4.04 8.21 36.56
CA GLU A 50 -3.56 7.96 37.93
C GLU A 50 -4.09 9.02 38.91
N GLY A 51 -5.39 9.33 38.85
CA GLY A 51 -5.96 10.38 39.70
C GLY A 51 -7.47 10.40 39.88
N ALA A 52 -8.15 9.24 39.81
CA ALA A 52 -9.56 9.15 40.19
C ALA A 52 -9.82 7.80 40.86
N GLY A 53 -9.68 7.77 42.19
CA GLY A 53 -9.93 6.60 43.03
C GLY A 53 -9.25 6.70 44.39
N ALA A 54 -9.42 7.84 45.06
CA ALA A 54 -9.28 7.95 46.52
C ALA A 54 -10.65 7.65 47.16
#